data_AF-A0A2W6WQ43-F1
#
_entry.id   AF-A0A2W6WQ43-F1
#
_cell.length_a   1.000
_cell.length_b   1.000
_cell.length_c   1.000
_cell.angle_alpha   90.00
_cell.angle_beta   90.00
_cell.angle_gamma   90.00
#
_symmetry.space_group_name_H-M   'P 1'
#
loop_
_entity.id
_entity.type
_entity.pdbx_description
1 polymer ?
#
loop_
_entity_poly.entity_id
_entity_poly.type
_entity_poly.pdbx_seq_one_letter_code
_entity_poly.pdbx_strand_id
1 'polypeptide(L)'
;MRASIRNYITAAKKRREETGEGGFSLIELIVVVVILGVLAAVAIPIFANIQASAEVNSLKTVAANGASQVASSVAQGGSTLAVGDTLANLSKDGVTAKVTKLTAGNIDTICVEATKTGVTAQKAGPGC
;
A
#
# COMPACT_ATOMS: atom_id res chain seq x y z
N MET A 1 15.65 9.17 68.98
CA MET A 1 15.60 9.55 67.54
C MET A 1 15.48 8.36 66.58
N ARG A 2 16.19 7.24 66.77
CA ARG A 2 16.16 6.06 65.87
C ARG A 2 14.81 5.31 65.79
N ALA A 3 13.97 5.39 66.83
CA ALA A 3 12.68 4.69 66.85
C ALA A 3 11.63 5.31 65.88
N SER A 4 11.60 6.63 65.78
CA SER A 4 10.68 7.35 64.86
C SER A 4 11.02 7.06 63.39
N ILE A 5 12.31 7.01 63.05
CA ILE A 5 12.77 6.68 61.69
C ILE A 5 12.33 5.26 61.28
N ARG A 6 12.47 4.28 62.18
CA ARG A 6 12.04 2.90 61.90
C ARG A 6 10.53 2.84 61.66
N ASN A 7 9.73 3.48 62.50
CA ASN A 7 8.27 3.49 62.32
C ASN A 7 7.84 4.17 61.00
N TYR A 8 8.51 5.24 60.59
CA TYR A 8 8.23 5.92 59.32
C TYR A 8 8.57 5.05 58.10
N ILE A 9 9.73 4.39 58.10
CA ILE A 9 10.15 3.51 56.98
C ILE A 9 9.21 2.30 56.87
N THR A 10 8.82 1.69 57.99
CA THR A 10 7.89 0.56 57.98
C THR A 10 6.51 0.96 57.42
N ALA A 11 6.02 2.15 57.79
CA ALA A 11 4.76 2.69 57.24
C ALA A 11 4.87 3.03 55.74
N ALA A 12 6.04 3.51 55.28
CA ALA A 12 6.28 3.79 53.86
C ALA A 12 6.39 2.50 53.02
N LYS A 13 7.06 1.46 53.53
CA LYS A 13 7.14 0.14 52.89
C LYS A 13 5.76 -0.52 52.79
N LYS A 14 4.98 -0.47 53.88
CA LYS A 14 3.61 -0.99 53.91
C LYS A 14 2.71 -0.28 52.89
N ARG A 15 2.84 1.05 52.73
CA ARG A 15 2.10 1.81 51.71
C ARG A 15 2.46 1.40 50.27
N ARG A 16 3.74 1.17 49.95
CA ARG A 16 4.16 0.65 48.63
C ARG A 16 3.65 -0.77 48.35
N GLU A 17 3.55 -1.61 49.38
CA GLU A 17 2.99 -2.96 49.27
C GLU A 17 1.45 -2.93 49.14
N GLU A 18 0.77 -1.98 49.80
CA GLU A 18 -0.70 -1.78 49.72
C GLU A 18 -1.15 -1.17 48.38
N THR A 19 -0.34 -0.33 47.71
CA THR A 19 -0.71 0.27 46.41
C THR A 19 -0.42 -0.61 45.19
N GLY A 20 0.22 -1.77 45.36
CA GLY A 20 0.45 -2.71 44.26
C GLY A 20 1.24 -2.15 43.08
N GLU A 21 1.93 -1.02 43.24
CA GLU A 21 2.74 -0.37 42.21
C GLU A 21 4.08 -1.13 42.04
N GLY A 22 3.99 -2.34 41.49
CA GLY A 22 5.12 -3.06 40.93
C GLY A 22 5.61 -2.35 39.68
N GLY A 23 6.90 -2.02 39.63
CA GLY A 23 7.52 -1.50 38.41
C GLY A 23 7.49 -2.54 37.28
N PHE A 24 7.46 -2.07 36.03
CA PHE A 24 7.54 -2.91 34.84
C PHE A 24 8.85 -3.70 34.85
N SER A 25 8.77 -5.02 34.76
CA SER A 25 9.95 -5.88 34.77
C SER A 25 10.64 -5.86 33.42
N LEU A 26 11.98 -5.89 33.41
CA LEU A 26 12.75 -5.99 32.17
C LEU A 26 12.40 -7.26 31.39
N ILE A 27 12.02 -8.35 32.08
CA ILE A 27 11.60 -9.59 31.42
C ILE A 27 10.26 -9.43 30.68
N GLU A 28 9.35 -8.61 31.21
CA GLU A 28 8.06 -8.34 30.56
C GLU A 28 8.26 -7.57 29.27
N LEU A 29 9.18 -6.60 29.26
CA LEU A 29 9.54 -5.87 28.06
C LEU A 29 10.20 -6.80 27.03
N ILE A 30 11.12 -7.67 27.48
CA ILE A 30 11.82 -8.63 26.61
C ILE A 30 10.85 -9.59 25.94
N VAL A 31 9.90 -10.17 26.67
CA VAL A 31 8.90 -11.09 26.09
C VAL A 31 8.05 -10.38 25.04
N VAL A 32 7.64 -9.14 25.27
CA VAL A 32 6.84 -8.37 24.31
C VAL A 32 7.60 -8.12 23.01
N VAL A 33 8.86 -7.68 23.07
CA VAL A 33 9.65 -7.44 21.83
C VAL A 33 9.96 -8.72 21.09
N VAL A 34 10.11 -9.85 21.79
CA VAL A 34 10.27 -11.17 21.16
C VAL A 34 9.01 -11.54 20.39
N ILE A 35 7.82 -11.39 20.99
CA ILE A 35 6.55 -11.68 20.31
C ILE A 35 6.34 -10.74 19.11
N LEU A 36 6.58 -9.43 19.27
CA LEU A 36 6.51 -8.46 18.17
C LEU A 36 7.50 -8.78 17.05
N GLY A 37 8.70 -9.27 17.39
CA GLY A 37 9.70 -9.71 16.41
C GLY A 37 9.23 -10.87 15.55
N VAL A 38 8.60 -11.89 16.16
CA VAL A 38 8.03 -13.04 15.43
C VAL A 38 6.88 -12.59 14.53
N LEU A 39 5.98 -11.74 15.03
CA LEU A 39 4.86 -11.21 14.24
C LEU A 39 5.35 -10.38 13.05
N ALA A 40 6.35 -9.51 13.25
CA ALA A 40 6.92 -8.69 12.19
C ALA A 40 7.58 -9.54 11.09
N ALA A 41 8.31 -10.60 11.48
CA ALA A 41 8.99 -11.49 10.53
C ALA A 41 8.02 -12.14 9.53
N VAL A 42 6.81 -12.50 9.97
CA VAL A 42 5.77 -13.08 9.10
C VAL A 42 4.96 -12.01 8.37
N ALA A 43 4.66 -10.89 9.04
CA ALA A 43 3.80 -9.85 8.47
C ALA A 43 4.46 -9.11 7.30
N ILE A 44 5.75 -8.75 7.41
CA ILE A 44 6.46 -7.97 6.39
C ILE A 44 6.39 -8.60 4.98
N PRO A 45 6.75 -9.89 4.76
CA PRO A 45 6.70 -10.47 3.42
C PRO A 45 5.27 -10.58 2.87
N ILE A 46 4.28 -10.85 3.72
CA ILE A 46 2.87 -10.93 3.31
C ILE A 46 2.38 -9.55 2.83
N PHE A 47 2.63 -8.50 3.62
CA PHE A 47 2.24 -7.15 3.24
C PHE A 47 2.97 -6.66 1.99
N ALA A 48 4.23 -7.03 1.79
CA ALA A 48 4.96 -6.69 0.57
C ALA A 48 4.32 -7.35 -0.66
N ASN A 49 3.95 -8.63 -0.57
CA ASN A 49 3.30 -9.35 -1.67
C ASN A 49 1.89 -8.80 -1.99
N ILE A 50 1.11 -8.44 -0.96
CA ILE A 50 -0.21 -7.81 -1.15
C ILE A 50 -0.06 -6.47 -1.87
N GLN A 51 0.90 -5.63 -1.44
CA GLN A 51 1.17 -4.36 -2.10
C GLN A 51 1.58 -4.54 -3.56
N ALA A 52 2.51 -5.46 -3.85
CA ALA A 52 2.92 -5.75 -5.23
C ALA A 52 1.74 -6.21 -6.11
N SER A 53 0.89 -7.09 -5.58
CA SER A 53 -0.31 -7.57 -6.29
C SER A 53 -1.34 -6.45 -6.49
N ALA A 54 -1.52 -5.57 -5.48
CA ALA A 54 -2.40 -4.42 -5.57
C ALA A 54 -1.92 -3.40 -6.62
N GLU A 55 -0.61 -3.17 -6.73
CA GLU A 55 -0.04 -2.30 -7.76
C GLU A 55 -0.28 -2.86 -9.16
N VAL A 56 -0.05 -4.14 -9.39
CA VAL A 56 -0.34 -4.80 -10.67
C VAL A 56 -1.83 -4.69 -11.03
N ASN A 57 -2.71 -4.95 -10.05
CA ASN A 57 -4.16 -4.85 -10.27
C ASN A 57 -4.62 -3.41 -10.52
N SER A 58 -4.01 -2.43 -9.86
CA SER A 58 -4.24 -1.01 -10.11
C SER A 58 -3.86 -0.65 -11.55
N LEU A 59 -2.67 -1.04 -12.01
CA LEU A 59 -2.25 -0.82 -13.40
C LEU A 59 -3.17 -1.49 -14.41
N LYS A 60 -3.61 -2.71 -14.14
CA LYS A 60 -4.58 -3.42 -14.99
C LYS A 60 -5.89 -2.64 -15.11
N THR A 61 -6.36 -2.08 -14.00
CA THR A 61 -7.58 -1.25 -13.97
C THR A 61 -7.40 0.05 -14.74
N VAL A 62 -6.25 0.72 -14.58
CA VAL A 62 -5.91 1.92 -15.35
C VAL A 62 -5.87 1.62 -16.84
N ALA A 63 -5.20 0.54 -17.26
CA ALA A 63 -5.16 0.14 -18.67
C ALA A 63 -6.58 -0.13 -19.21
N ALA A 64 -7.42 -0.86 -18.47
CA ALA A 64 -8.79 -1.20 -18.90
C ALA A 64 -9.69 0.04 -19.01
N ASN A 65 -9.61 0.95 -18.05
CA ASN A 65 -10.31 2.23 -18.09
C ASN A 65 -9.84 3.08 -19.27
N GLY A 66 -8.54 3.08 -19.55
CA GLY A 66 -7.96 3.79 -20.69
C GLY A 66 -8.42 3.21 -22.02
N ALA A 67 -8.45 1.89 -22.16
CA ALA A 67 -8.98 1.22 -23.36
C ALA A 67 -10.46 1.57 -23.58
N SER A 68 -11.25 1.61 -22.51
CA SER A 68 -12.66 2.01 -22.56
C SER A 68 -12.84 3.49 -22.94
N GLN A 69 -11.97 4.36 -22.43
CA GLN A 69 -11.96 5.79 -22.79
C GLN A 69 -11.63 5.98 -24.27
N VAL A 70 -10.58 5.32 -24.77
CA VAL A 70 -10.18 5.37 -26.18
C VAL A 70 -11.31 4.82 -27.06
N ALA A 71 -11.91 3.69 -26.70
CA ALA A 71 -13.03 3.11 -27.44
C ALA A 71 -14.22 4.07 -27.53
N SER A 72 -14.57 4.72 -26.42
CA SER A 72 -15.62 5.74 -26.40
C SER A 72 -15.28 6.95 -27.27
N SER A 73 -14.03 7.42 -27.25
CA SER A 73 -13.58 8.52 -28.10
C SER A 73 -13.60 8.18 -29.60
N VAL A 74 -13.23 6.95 -29.97
CA VAL A 74 -13.30 6.45 -31.35
C VAL A 74 -14.76 6.32 -31.80
N ALA A 75 -15.64 5.76 -30.96
CA ALA A 75 -17.06 5.58 -31.27
C ALA A 75 -17.81 6.91 -31.47
N GLN A 76 -17.40 7.98 -30.77
CA GLN A 76 -17.96 9.32 -30.93
C GLN A 76 -17.45 10.07 -32.18
N GLY A 77 -16.52 9.49 -32.95
CA GLY A 77 -15.95 10.11 -34.16
C GLY A 77 -15.07 11.34 -33.88
N GLY A 78 -14.77 11.63 -32.62
CA GLY A 78 -14.17 12.90 -32.17
C GLY A 78 -12.70 12.82 -31.75
N SER A 79 -11.99 11.71 -31.97
CA SER A 79 -10.69 11.52 -31.35
C SER A 79 -9.51 11.93 -32.24
N THR A 80 -8.74 12.93 -31.78
CA THR A 80 -7.37 13.21 -32.22
C THR A 80 -6.35 12.25 -31.58
N LEU A 81 -6.81 11.22 -30.85
CA LEU A 81 -5.91 10.29 -30.19
C LEU A 81 -5.18 9.42 -31.21
N ALA A 82 -3.87 9.37 -31.07
CA ALA A 82 -2.98 8.57 -31.89
C ALA A 82 -2.21 7.57 -31.04
N VAL A 83 -1.61 6.58 -31.69
CA VAL A 83 -0.59 5.74 -31.07
C VAL A 83 0.53 6.64 -30.59
N GLY A 84 0.87 6.55 -29.31
CA GLY A 84 1.82 7.48 -28.69
C GLY A 84 1.20 8.35 -27.61
N ASP A 85 -0.11 8.60 -27.68
CA ASP A 85 -0.74 9.56 -26.79
C ASP A 85 -0.85 9.04 -25.36
N THR A 86 -0.60 9.96 -24.43
CA THR A 86 -0.73 9.72 -23.01
C THR A 86 -2.10 10.17 -22.54
N LEU A 87 -2.83 9.29 -21.86
CA LEU A 87 -4.10 9.59 -21.23
C LEU A 87 -3.81 10.32 -19.92
N ALA A 88 -3.69 11.65 -19.99
CA ALA A 88 -3.27 12.49 -18.87
C ALA A 88 -4.18 12.36 -17.63
N ASN A 89 -5.48 12.14 -17.82
CA ASN A 89 -6.42 11.97 -16.71
C ASN A 89 -6.22 10.65 -15.94
N LEU A 90 -5.59 9.65 -16.57
CA LEU A 90 -5.26 8.35 -15.97
C LEU A 90 -3.79 8.25 -15.53
N SER A 91 -2.95 9.20 -15.92
CA SER A 91 -1.52 9.20 -15.63
C SER A 91 -1.24 10.01 -14.36
N LYS A 92 -1.43 9.36 -13.20
CA LYS A 92 -1.24 9.94 -11.85
C LYS A 92 -0.39 9.03 -10.98
N ASP A 93 0.19 9.58 -9.91
CA ASP A 93 0.94 8.82 -8.89
C ASP A 93 2.06 7.93 -9.46
N GLY A 94 2.77 8.44 -10.48
CA GLY A 94 3.85 7.73 -11.17
C GLY A 94 3.39 6.67 -12.16
N VAL A 95 2.08 6.54 -12.39
CA VAL A 95 1.49 5.73 -13.45
C VAL A 95 1.42 6.54 -14.75
N THR A 96 1.82 5.94 -15.86
CA THR A 96 1.64 6.50 -17.22
C THR A 96 0.77 5.55 -18.04
N ALA A 97 -0.36 6.05 -18.53
CA ALA A 97 -1.28 5.32 -19.41
C ALA A 97 -1.13 5.83 -20.85
N LYS A 98 -0.77 4.94 -21.79
CA LYS A 98 -0.43 5.30 -23.17
C LYS A 98 -1.18 4.43 -24.18
N VAL A 99 -1.66 5.04 -25.26
CA VAL A 99 -2.18 4.30 -26.42
C VAL A 99 -1.01 3.69 -27.18
N THR A 100 -0.95 2.36 -27.25
CA THR A 100 0.13 1.62 -27.92
C THR A 100 -0.28 1.02 -29.25
N LYS A 101 -1.58 0.78 -29.45
CA LYS A 101 -2.15 0.43 -30.75
C LYS A 101 -3.51 1.10 -30.90
N LEU A 102 -3.74 1.68 -32.07
CA LEU A 102 -4.99 2.29 -32.48
C LEU A 102 -4.94 2.52 -34.00
N THR A 103 -5.91 1.99 -34.71
CA THR A 103 -6.18 2.31 -36.12
C THR A 103 -7.42 3.19 -36.15
N ALA A 104 -7.36 4.30 -36.89
CA ALA A 104 -8.44 5.27 -36.95
C ALA A 104 -9.78 4.58 -37.33
N GLY A 105 -10.81 4.78 -36.49
CA GLY A 105 -12.14 4.20 -36.69
C GLY A 105 -12.27 2.71 -36.39
N ASN A 106 -11.22 2.02 -35.91
CA ASN A 106 -11.27 0.58 -35.63
C ASN A 106 -11.04 0.28 -34.14
N ILE A 107 -12.11 -0.15 -33.47
CA ILE A 107 -12.14 -0.46 -32.04
C ILE A 107 -11.34 -1.73 -31.71
N ASP A 108 -11.29 -2.72 -32.62
CA ASP A 108 -10.61 -4.01 -32.40
C ASP A 108 -9.10 -3.86 -32.25
N THR A 109 -8.54 -2.76 -32.74
CA THR A 109 -7.10 -2.50 -32.68
C THR A 109 -6.65 -1.74 -31.44
N ILE A 110 -7.59 -1.36 -30.54
CA ILE A 110 -7.28 -0.56 -29.37
C ILE A 110 -6.41 -1.37 -28.40
N CYS A 111 -5.26 -0.80 -28.04
CA CYS A 111 -4.44 -1.29 -26.95
C CYS A 111 -3.87 -0.13 -26.14
N VAL A 112 -4.16 -0.12 -24.84
CA VAL A 112 -3.64 0.85 -23.88
C VAL A 112 -2.72 0.14 -22.91
N GLU A 113 -1.57 0.74 -22.65
CA GLU A 113 -0.57 0.25 -21.71
C GLU A 113 -0.46 1.20 -20.52
N ALA A 114 -0.54 0.66 -19.31
CA ALA A 114 -0.28 1.35 -18.07
C ALA A 114 1.07 0.89 -17.51
N THR A 115 1.96 1.85 -17.22
CA THR A 115 3.32 1.61 -16.73
C THR A 115 3.55 2.36 -15.42
N LYS A 116 4.33 1.78 -14.51
CA LYS A 116 4.86 2.43 -13.30
C LYS A 116 6.26 1.86 -13.05
N THR A 117 7.21 2.71 -12.67
CA THR A 117 8.59 2.28 -12.41
C THR A 117 8.63 1.15 -11.38
N GLY A 118 9.28 0.04 -11.71
CA GLY A 118 9.43 -1.12 -10.83
C GLY A 118 8.24 -2.10 -10.83
N VAL A 119 7.19 -1.85 -11.62
CA VAL A 119 6.03 -2.74 -11.77
C VAL A 119 5.89 -3.17 -13.22
N THR A 120 5.59 -4.44 -13.46
CA THR A 120 5.35 -4.96 -14.81
C THR A 120 4.20 -4.22 -15.48
N ALA A 121 4.46 -3.67 -16.68
CA ALA A 121 3.47 -2.97 -17.48
C ALA A 121 2.24 -3.83 -17.74
N GLN A 122 1.05 -3.23 -17.63
CA GLN A 122 -0.22 -3.90 -17.88
C GLN A 122 -0.87 -3.32 -19.13
N LYS A 123 -1.41 -4.18 -19.99
CA LYS A 123 -2.10 -3.78 -21.22
C LYS A 123 -3.56 -4.19 -21.18
N ALA A 124 -4.43 -3.40 -21.81
CA ALA A 124 -5.83 -3.74 -21.99
C ALA A 124 -6.41 -3.14 -23.27
N GLY A 125 -7.41 -3.82 -23.81
CA GLY A 125 -8.07 -3.51 -25.07
C GLY A 125 -8.08 -4.73 -26.00
N PRO A 126 -8.98 -4.77 -26.99
CA PRO A 126 -9.12 -5.90 -27.90
C PRO A 126 -7.91 -6.14 -28.83
N GLY A 127 -7.05 -5.14 -29.00
CA GLY A 127 -5.82 -5.23 -29.81
C GLY A 127 -4.57 -5.58 -29.01
N CYS A 128 -4.72 -5.76 -27.69
CA CYS A 128 -3.74 -6.39 -26.81
C CYS A 128 -4.06 -7.89 -26.71
#